data_AF-A0A4Z0RJN3-F1
#
_entry.id   AF-A0A4Z0RJN3-F1
#
_cell.length_a   1.000
_cell.length_b   1.000
_cell.length_c   1.000
_cell.angle_alpha   90.00
_cell.angle_beta   90.00
_cell.angle_gamma   90.00
#
_symmetry.space_group_name_H-M   'P 1'
#
loop_
_entity.id
_entity.type
_entity.pdbx_description
1 polymer ?
#
loop_
_entity_poly.entity_id
_entity_poly.type
_entity_poly.pdbx_seq_one_letter_code
_entity_poly.pdbx_strand_id
1 'polypeptide(L)'
;MKLGSFRLGMRTFKTGLAVMIIVAIFVLIDRGNPMIAALSAVFSLRQDFETTVEFGKSRVLANALGGGFAIAYFLIYEYFNEASLVQILVLPTFLMLLISINDGIGNNKGIIGSTVALLMIALTIPADATYMYAVERVFDTFIGTVIAILMNIGVHPKKPEEVVAEIEARQQR
;
A
#
# COMPACT_ATOMS: atom_id res chain seq x y z
N MET A 1 -5.60 24.72 7.75
CA MET A 1 -5.90 25.37 9.05
C MET A 1 -4.74 25.09 10.00
N LYS A 2 -4.26 26.10 10.76
CA LYS A 2 -3.21 25.93 11.77
C LYS A 2 -3.86 25.92 13.15
N LEU A 3 -3.65 24.86 13.92
CA LEU A 3 -4.01 24.82 15.34
C LEU A 3 -2.69 24.71 16.12
N GLY A 4 -2.18 25.84 16.61
CA GLY A 4 -0.85 25.91 17.22
C GLY A 4 0.25 25.45 16.24
N SER A 5 1.07 24.48 16.66
CA SER A 5 2.14 23.87 15.83
C SER A 5 1.62 22.88 14.78
N PHE A 6 0.35 22.45 14.88
CA PHE A 6 -0.22 21.45 13.99
C PHE A 6 -0.79 22.10 12.72
N ARG A 7 -0.35 21.62 11.55
CA ARG A 7 -0.88 22.01 10.25
C ARG A 7 -1.72 20.87 9.69
N LEU A 8 -3.04 21.03 9.70
CA LEU A 8 -3.91 20.12 8.97
C LEU A 8 -3.87 20.50 7.48
N GLY A 9 -3.09 19.75 6.71
CA GLY A 9 -3.00 19.88 5.25
C GLY A 9 -4.17 19.18 4.56
N MET A 10 -4.49 19.62 3.33
CA MET A 10 -5.54 19.02 2.51
C MET A 10 -5.32 17.51 2.29
N ARG A 11 -4.07 17.09 2.06
CA ARG A 11 -3.70 15.67 1.95
C ARG A 11 -4.07 14.90 3.23
N THR A 12 -3.72 15.41 4.41
CA THR A 12 -4.04 14.77 5.70
C THR A 12 -5.55 14.59 5.89
N PHE A 13 -6.34 15.61 5.56
CA PHE A 13 -7.80 15.53 5.63
C PHE A 13 -8.36 14.47 4.67
N LYS A 14 -7.92 14.49 3.40
CA LYS A 14 -8.32 13.50 2.40
C LYS A 14 -7.93 12.08 2.78
N THR A 15 -6.77 11.88 3.41
CA THR A 15 -6.37 10.56 3.93
C THR A 15 -7.31 10.08 5.02
N GLY A 16 -7.66 10.92 5.99
CA GLY A 16 -8.64 10.57 7.02
C GLY A 16 -10.00 10.22 6.42
N LEU A 17 -10.46 11.03 5.45
CA LEU A 17 -11.73 10.79 4.74
C LEU A 17 -11.70 9.49 3.92
N ALA A 18 -10.59 9.18 3.24
CA ALA A 18 -10.42 7.92 2.52
C ALA A 18 -10.55 6.71 3.46
N VAL A 19 -9.88 6.75 4.61
CA VAL A 19 -9.97 5.68 5.61
C VAL A 19 -11.39 5.57 6.17
N MET A 20 -12.06 6.70 6.45
CA MET A 20 -13.45 6.69 6.91
C MET A 20 -14.38 6.00 5.89
N ILE A 21 -14.24 6.31 4.59
CA ILE A 21 -15.02 5.68 3.52
C ILE A 21 -14.73 4.18 3.46
N ILE A 22 -13.45 3.77 3.53
CA ILE A 22 -13.07 2.36 3.50
C ILE A 22 -13.66 1.60 4.68
N VAL A 23 -13.53 2.13 5.89
CA VAL A 23 -14.10 1.51 7.10
C VAL A 23 -15.62 1.40 6.97
N ALA A 24 -16.30 2.46 6.50
CA ALA A 24 -17.74 2.41 6.28
C ALA A 24 -18.13 1.33 5.27
N ILE A 25 -17.42 1.23 4.13
CA ILE A 25 -17.68 0.17 3.13
C ILE A 25 -17.52 -1.22 3.75
N PHE A 26 -16.43 -1.46 4.48
CA PHE A 26 -16.14 -2.77 5.07
C PHE A 26 -17.17 -3.18 6.12
N VAL A 27 -17.66 -2.23 6.93
CA VAL A 27 -18.74 -2.47 7.89
C VAL A 27 -20.07 -2.74 7.18
N LEU A 28 -20.41 -1.98 6.14
CA LEU A 28 -21.71 -2.10 5.46
C LEU A 28 -21.87 -3.40 4.66
N ILE A 29 -20.77 -3.95 4.14
CA ILE A 29 -20.79 -5.20 3.34
C ILE A 29 -20.30 -6.42 4.11
N ASP A 30 -20.02 -6.27 5.42
CA ASP A 30 -19.47 -7.31 6.30
C ASP A 30 -18.22 -8.01 5.74
N ARG A 31 -17.27 -7.23 5.20
CA ARG A 31 -16.04 -7.75 4.57
C ARG A 31 -14.98 -8.19 5.58
N GLY A 32 -15.12 -7.81 6.85
CA GLY A 32 -14.13 -8.06 7.89
C GLY A 32 -13.14 -6.90 8.07
N ASN A 33 -11.85 -7.21 8.23
CA ASN A 33 -10.85 -6.26 8.70
C ASN A 33 -10.39 -5.25 7.60
N PRO A 34 -10.62 -3.93 7.76
CA PRO A 34 -10.28 -2.92 6.74
C PRO A 34 -8.80 -2.51 6.70
N MET A 35 -7.94 -3.07 7.55
CA MET A 35 -6.56 -2.60 7.75
C MET A 35 -5.76 -2.52 6.44
N ILE A 36 -5.84 -3.54 5.58
CA ILE A 36 -5.05 -3.59 4.34
C ILE A 36 -5.53 -2.53 3.34
N ALA A 37 -6.84 -2.38 3.16
CA ALA A 37 -7.41 -1.34 2.32
C ALA A 37 -7.09 0.07 2.85
N ALA A 38 -7.22 0.29 4.16
CA ALA A 38 -6.90 1.57 4.78
C ALA A 38 -5.42 1.94 4.61
N LEU A 39 -4.49 1.01 4.86
CA LEU A 39 -3.05 1.23 4.65
C LEU A 39 -2.76 1.49 3.16
N SER A 40 -3.39 0.75 2.25
CA SER A 40 -3.24 0.98 0.81
C SER A 40 -3.65 2.40 0.42
N ALA A 41 -4.75 2.92 0.98
CA ALA A 41 -5.19 4.28 0.71
C ALA A 41 -4.21 5.34 1.26
N VAL A 42 -3.74 5.16 2.50
CA VAL A 42 -2.74 6.03 3.13
C VAL A 42 -1.44 6.05 2.31
N PHE A 43 -1.00 4.88 1.85
CA PHE A 43 0.20 4.77 1.03
C PHE A 43 0.02 5.23 -0.40
N SER A 44 -1.18 5.20 -0.97
CA SER A 44 -1.41 5.63 -2.35
C SER A 44 -1.62 7.14 -2.45
N LEU A 45 -2.29 7.78 -1.48
CA LEU A 45 -2.55 9.23 -1.50
C LEU A 45 -1.27 10.08 -1.48
N ARG A 46 -1.10 10.90 -2.50
CA ARG A 46 0.00 11.87 -2.67
C ARG A 46 -0.52 13.31 -2.68
N GLN A 47 0.34 14.26 -3.02
CA GLN A 47 -0.02 15.68 -3.07
C GLN A 47 -0.91 15.99 -4.28
N ASP A 48 -0.68 15.32 -5.40
CA ASP A 48 -1.39 15.47 -6.67
C ASP A 48 -1.91 14.12 -7.20
N PHE A 49 -2.80 14.20 -8.19
CA PHE A 49 -3.50 13.07 -8.79
C PHE A 49 -2.54 12.14 -9.52
N GLU A 50 -1.65 12.68 -10.35
CA GLU A 50 -0.74 11.91 -11.20
C GLU A 50 0.18 11.02 -10.35
N THR A 51 0.80 11.59 -9.32
CA THR A 51 1.64 10.82 -8.39
C THR A 51 0.82 9.84 -7.56
N THR A 52 -0.44 10.16 -7.22
CA THR A 52 -1.33 9.22 -6.53
C THR A 52 -1.61 7.99 -7.40
N VAL A 53 -1.88 8.18 -8.70
CA VAL A 53 -2.09 7.08 -9.65
C VAL A 53 -0.82 6.27 -9.85
N GLU A 54 0.33 6.92 -10.03
CA GLU A 54 1.61 6.25 -10.22
C GLU A 54 1.97 5.36 -9.02
N PHE A 55 1.85 5.90 -7.80
CA PHE A 55 2.07 5.12 -6.58
C PHE A 55 1.01 4.04 -6.38
N GLY A 56 -0.24 4.30 -6.74
CA GLY A 56 -1.33 3.32 -6.69
C GLY A 56 -1.04 2.10 -7.56
N LYS A 57 -0.63 2.31 -8.82
CA LYS A 57 -0.25 1.22 -9.74
C LYS A 57 0.91 0.40 -9.20
N SER A 58 1.96 1.09 -8.73
CA SER A 58 3.13 0.47 -8.10
C SER A 58 2.72 -0.40 -6.90
N ARG A 59 1.77 0.08 -6.08
CA ARG A 59 1.28 -0.63 -4.89
C ARG A 59 0.49 -1.89 -5.24
N VAL A 60 -0.39 -1.82 -6.23
CA VAL A 60 -1.17 -2.98 -6.69
C VAL A 60 -0.24 -4.07 -7.23
N LEU A 61 0.70 -3.69 -8.11
CA LEU A 61 1.69 -4.61 -8.65
C LEU A 61 2.55 -5.24 -7.55
N ALA A 62 3.03 -4.43 -6.60
CA ALA A 62 3.86 -4.89 -5.50
C ALA A 62 3.13 -5.90 -4.59
N ASN A 63 1.88 -5.61 -4.21
CA ASN A 63 1.11 -6.54 -3.37
C ASN A 63 0.74 -7.82 -4.13
N ALA A 64 0.49 -7.75 -5.44
CA ALA A 64 0.27 -8.94 -6.26
C ALA A 64 1.52 -9.83 -6.30
N LEU A 65 2.71 -9.24 -6.53
CA LEU A 65 3.98 -9.98 -6.49
C LEU A 65 4.25 -10.58 -5.11
N GLY A 66 4.11 -9.79 -4.04
CA GLY A 66 4.32 -10.27 -2.67
C GLY A 66 3.32 -11.34 -2.25
N GLY A 67 2.04 -11.20 -2.62
CA GLY A 67 1.01 -12.20 -2.39
C GLY A 67 1.27 -13.50 -3.17
N GLY A 68 1.68 -13.41 -4.43
CA GLY A 68 2.06 -14.58 -5.24
C GLY A 68 3.26 -15.33 -4.65
N PHE A 69 4.31 -14.60 -4.24
CA PHE A 69 5.46 -15.18 -3.55
C PHE A 69 5.07 -15.81 -2.21
N ALA A 70 4.13 -15.21 -1.48
CA ALA A 70 3.65 -15.75 -0.23
C ALA A 70 2.88 -17.06 -0.42
N ILE A 71 2.04 -17.16 -1.45
CA ILE A 71 1.35 -18.41 -1.81
C ILE A 71 2.39 -19.48 -2.15
N ALA A 72 3.36 -19.17 -2.99
CA ALA A 72 4.42 -20.11 -3.35
C ALA A 72 5.23 -20.55 -2.11
N TYR A 73 5.57 -19.62 -1.22
CA TYR A 73 6.22 -19.93 0.05
C TYR A 73 5.37 -20.87 0.91
N PHE A 74 4.07 -20.58 1.06
CA PHE A 74 3.14 -21.37 1.85
C PHE A 74 3.06 -22.81 1.34
N LEU A 75 2.92 -23.01 0.02
CA LEU A 75 2.89 -24.35 -0.58
C LEU A 75 4.18 -25.15 -0.32
N ILE A 76 5.34 -24.48 -0.34
CA ILE A 76 6.62 -25.13 0.00
C ILE A 76 6.67 -25.44 1.50
N TYR A 77 6.25 -24.50 2.35
CA TYR A 77 6.24 -24.65 3.80
C TYR A 77 5.36 -25.83 4.24
N GLU A 78 4.16 -25.95 3.68
CA GLU A 78 3.24 -27.07 3.93
C GLU A 78 3.79 -28.40 3.39
N TYR A 79 4.34 -28.42 2.17
CA TYR A 79 4.93 -29.63 1.57
C TYR A 79 6.06 -30.23 2.43
N PHE A 80 6.82 -29.39 3.13
CA PHE A 80 7.88 -29.81 4.04
C PHE A 80 7.42 -29.92 5.51
N ASN A 81 6.11 -30.09 5.77
CA ASN A 81 5.52 -30.24 7.10
C ASN A 81 5.94 -29.12 8.07
N GLU A 82 5.88 -27.87 7.59
CA GLU A 82 6.14 -26.68 8.40
C GLU A 82 7.56 -26.62 9.00
N ALA A 83 8.51 -27.32 8.37
CA ALA A 83 9.89 -27.39 8.85
C ALA A 83 10.51 -26.00 8.98
N SER A 84 11.08 -25.70 10.16
CA SER A 84 11.73 -24.42 10.44
C SER A 84 12.86 -24.09 9.47
N LEU A 85 13.49 -25.10 8.85
CA LEU A 85 14.52 -24.90 7.83
C LEU A 85 13.98 -24.18 6.58
N VAL A 86 12.72 -24.41 6.20
CA VAL A 86 12.07 -23.69 5.09
C VAL A 86 11.92 -22.22 5.43
N GLN A 87 11.49 -21.90 6.65
CA GLN A 87 11.39 -20.52 7.11
C GLN A 87 12.77 -19.83 7.19
N ILE A 88 13.81 -20.56 7.61
CA ILE A 88 15.18 -20.03 7.73
C ILE A 88 15.82 -19.79 6.35
N LEU A 89 15.59 -20.65 5.37
CA LEU A 89 16.27 -20.60 4.07
C LEU A 89 15.38 -20.01 2.96
N VAL A 90 14.18 -20.54 2.78
CA VAL A 90 13.31 -20.20 1.64
C VAL A 90 12.74 -18.80 1.78
N LEU A 91 12.28 -18.40 2.98
CA LEU A 91 11.68 -17.07 3.16
C LEU A 91 12.67 -15.93 2.84
N PRO A 92 13.92 -15.91 3.36
CA PRO A 92 14.90 -14.90 2.96
C PRO A 92 15.27 -14.96 1.48
N THR A 93 15.37 -16.15 0.89
CA THR A 93 15.62 -16.29 -0.56
C THR A 93 14.49 -15.65 -1.37
N PHE A 94 13.24 -15.93 -1.00
CA PHE A 94 12.07 -15.33 -1.65
C PHE A 94 12.04 -13.82 -1.48
N LEU A 95 12.40 -13.32 -0.30
CA LEU A 95 12.52 -11.88 -0.05
C LEU A 95 13.55 -11.24 -0.99
N MET A 96 14.74 -11.81 -1.13
CA MET A 96 15.78 -11.30 -2.04
C MET A 96 15.31 -11.33 -3.50
N LEU A 97 14.72 -12.44 -3.95
CA LEU A 97 14.16 -12.56 -5.30
C LEU A 97 13.08 -11.51 -5.56
N LEU A 98 12.17 -11.30 -4.60
CA LEU A 98 11.09 -10.34 -4.73
C LEU A 98 11.60 -8.91 -4.84
N ILE A 99 12.66 -8.56 -4.08
CA ILE A 99 13.34 -7.26 -4.19
C ILE A 99 13.96 -7.12 -5.59
N SER A 100 14.73 -8.11 -6.04
CA SER A 100 15.39 -8.09 -7.36
C SER A 100 14.40 -8.02 -8.52
N ILE A 101 13.26 -8.70 -8.43
CA ILE A 101 12.21 -8.61 -9.46
C ILE A 101 11.61 -7.21 -9.50
N ASN A 102 11.28 -6.62 -8.35
CA ASN A 102 10.73 -5.26 -8.31
C ASN A 102 11.73 -4.24 -8.85
N ASP A 103 13.02 -4.37 -8.53
CA ASP A 103 14.07 -3.50 -9.07
C ASP A 103 14.24 -3.70 -10.59
N GLY A 104 14.29 -4.95 -11.05
CA GLY A 104 14.47 -5.29 -12.47
C GLY A 104 13.33 -4.82 -13.38
N ILE A 105 12.10 -4.69 -12.84
CA ILE A 105 10.95 -4.15 -13.59
C ILE A 105 10.76 -2.63 -13.35
N GLY A 106 11.67 -1.97 -12.63
CA GLY A 106 11.59 -0.55 -12.30
C GLY A 106 10.51 -0.16 -11.28
N ASN A 107 9.96 -1.12 -10.53
CA ASN A 107 8.94 -0.89 -9.51
C ASN A 107 9.53 -0.59 -8.12
N ASN A 108 10.55 0.28 -8.05
CA ASN A 108 11.33 0.52 -6.84
C ASN A 108 10.48 1.08 -5.69
N LYS A 109 9.46 1.89 -6.04
CA LYS A 109 8.43 2.41 -5.10
C LYS A 109 7.59 1.30 -4.46
N GLY A 110 7.52 0.13 -5.11
CA GLY A 110 6.74 -1.02 -4.70
C GLY A 110 7.48 -1.99 -3.78
N ILE A 111 8.81 -1.94 -3.70
CA ILE A 111 9.64 -2.91 -2.96
C ILE A 111 9.14 -3.12 -1.53
N ILE A 112 8.95 -2.02 -0.77
CA ILE A 112 8.44 -2.10 0.61
C ILE A 112 7.04 -2.73 0.66
N GLY A 113 6.17 -2.39 -0.30
CA GLY A 113 4.83 -2.96 -0.38
C GLY A 113 4.85 -4.47 -0.60
N SER A 114 5.68 -4.93 -1.53
CA SER A 114 5.80 -6.35 -1.86
C SER A 114 6.42 -7.16 -0.73
N THR A 115 7.48 -6.65 -0.09
CA THR A 115 8.15 -7.35 1.00
C THR A 115 7.27 -7.43 2.24
N VAL A 116 6.52 -6.36 2.56
CA VAL A 116 5.52 -6.39 3.64
C VAL A 116 4.42 -7.41 3.33
N ALA A 117 3.93 -7.48 2.10
CA ALA A 117 2.92 -8.48 1.73
C ALA A 117 3.43 -9.91 1.92
N LEU A 118 4.64 -10.22 1.42
CA LEU A 118 5.29 -11.52 1.61
C LEU A 118 5.46 -11.85 3.09
N LEU A 119 6.15 -10.98 3.84
CA LEU A 119 6.50 -11.25 5.23
C LEU A 119 5.28 -11.33 6.13
N MET A 120 4.29 -10.44 5.95
CA MET A 120 3.07 -10.52 6.72
C MET A 120 2.35 -11.83 6.46
N ILE A 121 2.14 -12.22 5.20
CA ILE A 121 1.42 -13.46 4.91
C ILE A 121 2.25 -14.67 5.40
N ALA A 122 3.54 -14.73 5.10
CA ALA A 122 4.41 -15.85 5.49
C ALA A 122 4.60 -16.01 7.01
N LEU A 123 4.54 -14.93 7.80
CA LEU A 123 4.83 -14.97 9.24
C LEU A 123 3.60 -14.80 10.14
N THR A 124 2.46 -14.39 9.58
CA THR A 124 1.23 -14.14 10.35
C THR A 124 0.00 -14.85 9.81
N ILE A 125 0.18 -15.80 8.88
CA ILE A 125 -0.92 -16.65 8.40
C ILE A 125 -1.55 -17.37 9.60
N PRO A 126 -2.86 -17.20 9.82
CA PRO A 126 -3.62 -18.03 10.75
C PRO A 126 -3.51 -19.52 10.36
N ALA A 127 -3.54 -20.43 11.33
CA ALA A 127 -3.42 -21.87 11.07
C ALA A 127 -4.53 -22.45 10.17
N ASP A 128 -5.64 -21.72 10.01
CA ASP A 128 -6.79 -22.05 9.17
C ASP A 128 -6.85 -21.25 7.86
N ALA A 129 -5.89 -20.35 7.62
CA ALA A 129 -5.90 -19.51 6.43
C ALA A 129 -5.40 -20.27 5.19
N THR A 130 -6.17 -20.17 4.11
CA THR A 130 -5.82 -20.76 2.82
C THR A 130 -5.14 -19.73 1.91
N TYR A 131 -4.71 -20.16 0.73
CA TYR A 131 -4.24 -19.25 -0.33
C TYR A 131 -5.24 -18.12 -0.65
N MET A 132 -6.53 -18.29 -0.36
CA MET A 132 -7.54 -17.23 -0.53
C MET A 132 -7.26 -16.01 0.33
N TYR A 133 -6.63 -16.18 1.49
CA TYR A 133 -6.22 -15.05 2.32
C TYR A 133 -5.25 -14.10 1.58
N ALA A 134 -4.30 -14.65 0.83
CA ALA A 134 -3.39 -13.84 0.03
C ALA A 134 -4.11 -13.12 -1.12
N VAL A 135 -5.09 -13.79 -1.75
CA VAL A 135 -5.93 -13.19 -2.80
C VAL A 135 -6.77 -12.03 -2.25
N GLU A 136 -7.39 -12.22 -1.08
CA GLU A 136 -8.17 -11.19 -0.39
C GLU A 136 -7.31 -9.96 -0.08
N ARG A 137 -6.05 -10.13 0.34
CA ARG A 137 -5.14 -9.01 0.60
C ARG A 137 -4.78 -8.22 -0.65
N VAL A 138 -4.59 -8.88 -1.79
CA VAL A 138 -4.37 -8.20 -3.06
C VAL A 138 -5.61 -7.38 -3.44
N PHE A 139 -6.79 -7.97 -3.27
CA PHE A 139 -8.06 -7.29 -3.55
C PHE A 139 -8.33 -6.11 -2.62
N ASP A 140 -8.07 -6.25 -1.31
CA ASP A 140 -8.21 -5.16 -0.34
C ASP A 140 -7.25 -4.00 -0.65
N THR A 141 -6.03 -4.33 -1.07
CA THR A 141 -5.08 -3.32 -1.53
C THR A 141 -5.64 -2.55 -2.72
N PHE A 142 -6.26 -3.24 -3.67
CA PHE A 142 -6.91 -2.62 -4.82
C PHE A 142 -8.04 -1.67 -4.41
N ILE A 143 -8.94 -2.09 -3.50
CA ILE A 143 -10.00 -1.23 -2.96
C ILE A 143 -9.41 0.06 -2.39
N GLY A 144 -8.40 -0.06 -1.52
CA GLY A 144 -7.77 1.11 -0.90
C GLY A 144 -7.12 2.05 -1.91
N THR A 145 -6.46 1.49 -2.93
CA THR A 145 -5.85 2.28 -4.02
C THR A 145 -6.91 3.03 -4.83
N VAL A 146 -8.04 2.38 -5.17
CA VAL A 146 -9.13 3.03 -5.91
C VAL A 146 -9.70 4.20 -5.12
N ILE A 147 -10.01 4.01 -3.82
CA ILE A 147 -10.51 5.10 -2.97
C ILE A 147 -9.50 6.24 -2.89
N ALA A 148 -8.20 5.95 -2.75
CA ALA A 148 -7.18 6.99 -2.75
C ALA A 148 -7.12 7.80 -4.05
N ILE A 149 -7.24 7.14 -5.20
CA ILE A 149 -7.28 7.80 -6.51
C ILE A 149 -8.52 8.70 -6.59
N LEU A 150 -9.70 8.18 -6.23
CA LEU A 150 -10.96 8.94 -6.23
C LEU A 150 -10.86 10.20 -5.37
N MET A 151 -10.27 10.08 -4.17
CA MET A 151 -10.09 11.20 -3.25
C MET A 151 -9.17 12.29 -3.79
N ASN A 152 -8.33 12.00 -4.78
CA ASN A 152 -7.38 12.96 -5.34
C ASN A 152 -7.67 13.38 -6.79
N ILE A 153 -8.80 12.96 -7.37
CA ILE A 153 -9.23 13.44 -8.69
C ILE A 153 -9.27 14.98 -8.71
N GLY A 154 -8.73 15.55 -9.79
CA GLY A 154 -8.75 16.99 -10.04
C GLY A 154 -7.72 17.82 -9.27
N VAL A 155 -6.93 17.21 -8.37
CA VAL A 155 -5.83 17.90 -7.69
C VAL A 155 -4.56 17.77 -8.53
N HIS A 156 -4.16 18.88 -9.13
CA HIS A 156 -2.98 18.95 -9.97
C HIS A 156 -1.85 19.66 -9.24
N PRO A 157 -0.58 19.38 -9.58
CA PRO A 157 0.54 20.13 -9.03
C PRO A 157 0.42 21.61 -9.41
N LYS A 158 0.78 22.50 -8.47
CA LYS A 158 0.83 23.94 -8.75
C LYS A 158 1.87 24.23 -9.83
N LYS A 159 1.58 25.21 -10.68
CA LYS A 159 2.55 25.65 -11.69
C LYS A 159 3.76 26.30 -11.01
N PRO A 160 4.98 26.21 -11.59
CA PRO A 160 6.18 26.81 -11.01
C PRO A 160 6.02 28.30 -10.69
N GLU A 161 5.36 29.04 -11.59
CA GLU A 161 5.05 30.47 -11.45
C GLU A 161 4.24 30.77 -10.18
N GLU A 162 3.24 29.96 -9.86
CA GLU A 162 2.41 30.11 -8.67
C GLU A 162 3.19 29.81 -7.39
N VAL A 163 4.14 28.87 -7.44
CA VAL A 163 4.99 28.52 -6.30
C VAL A 163 5.98 29.66 -6.02
N VAL A 164 6.59 30.23 -7.06
CA VAL A 164 7.51 31.38 -6.93
C VAL A 164 6.75 32.58 -6.34
N ALA A 165 5.57 32.91 -6.87
CA ALA A 165 4.75 34.00 -6.35
C ALA A 165 4.35 33.80 -4.87
N GLU A 166 4.05 32.57 -4.44
CA GLU A 166 3.74 32.28 -3.03
C GLU A 166 4.96 32.39 -2.11
N ILE A 167 6.15 32.03 -2.58
CA ILE A 167 7.41 32.20 -1.83
C ILE A 167 7.72 33.70 -1.66
N GLU A 168 7.63 34.48 -2.73
CA GLU A 168 7.85 35.94 -2.69
C GLU A 168 6.85 36.62 -1.74
N ALA A 169 5.56 36.27 -1.83
CA ALA A 169 4.53 36.79 -0.93
C ALA A 169 4.72 36.41 0.55
N ARG A 170 5.43 35.31 0.84
CA ARG A 170 5.79 34.89 2.20
C ARG A 170 7.05 35.57 2.72
N GLN A 171 7.98 35.99 1.85
CA GLN A 171 9.17 36.75 2.23
C GLN A 171 8.84 38.22 2.53
N GLN A 172 7.72 38.72 2.00
CA GLN A 172 7.21 40.07 2.25
C GLN A 172 6.31 40.19 3.51
N ARG A 173 6.11 39.09 4.25
CA ARG A 173 5.33 39.04 5.51
C ARG A 173 6.23 38.73 6.69
#